data_AF-A0A380VDJ5-F1
#
_entry.id   AF-A0A380VDJ5-F1
#
_cell.length_a   1.000
_cell.length_b   1.000
_cell.length_c   1.000
_cell.angle_alpha   90.00
_cell.angle_beta   90.00
_cell.angle_gamma   90.00
#
_symmetry.space_group_name_H-M   'P 1'
#
loop_
_entity.id
_entity.type
_entity.pdbx_description
1 polymer ?
#
loop_
_entity_poly.entity_id
_entity_poly.type
_entity_poly.pdbx_seq_one_letter_code
_entity_poly.pdbx_strand_id
1 'polypeptide(L)'
;MKSIKLAMIALATVTALSACSSAREQQDEAMLQNQAALGIVWMQQSGEYQALARQAFNVAKFAFDQRKATKGKKKAVVIDLDETMLDNSPYAGRQFKNGQAFSGDTWTKWVDARQSGAVPGRWNFQTTLIVTKARSFLCPTVWTA
;
A
#
# COMPACT_ATOMS: atom_id res chain seq x y z
N MET A 1 -24.91 -34.06 -38.36
CA MET A 1 -25.69 -33.68 -37.16
C MET A 1 -25.16 -34.29 -35.86
N LYS A 2 -24.88 -35.59 -35.78
CA LYS A 2 -24.34 -36.23 -34.55
C LYS A 2 -22.98 -35.67 -34.11
N SER A 3 -22.06 -35.44 -35.05
CA SER A 3 -20.73 -34.89 -34.78
C SER A 3 -20.77 -33.44 -34.25
N ILE A 4 -21.74 -32.63 -34.71
CA ILE A 4 -21.97 -31.26 -34.23
C ILE A 4 -22.51 -31.28 -32.80
N LYS A 5 -23.41 -32.22 -32.47
CA LYS A 5 -23.93 -32.38 -31.10
C LYS A 5 -22.84 -32.81 -30.12
N LEU A 6 -21.94 -33.73 -30.51
CA LEU A 6 -20.79 -34.11 -29.67
C LEU A 6 -19.82 -32.93 -29.48
N ALA A 7 -19.54 -32.15 -30.52
CA ALA A 7 -18.67 -30.97 -30.41
C ALA A 7 -19.25 -29.90 -29.47
N MET A 8 -20.56 -29.65 -29.52
CA MET A 8 -21.24 -28.70 -28.63
C MET A 8 -21.22 -29.15 -27.16
N ILE A 9 -21.40 -30.45 -26.91
CA ILE A 9 -21.32 -31.01 -25.55
C ILE A 9 -19.89 -30.90 -25.00
N ALA A 10 -18.88 -31.23 -25.81
CA ALA A 10 -17.48 -31.12 -25.43
C ALA A 10 -17.07 -29.66 -25.15
N LEU A 11 -17.54 -28.71 -25.96
CA LEU A 11 -17.29 -27.29 -25.72
C LEU A 11 -17.94 -26.81 -24.42
N ALA A 12 -19.19 -27.22 -24.16
CA ALA A 12 -19.91 -26.86 -22.93
C ALA A 12 -19.23 -27.42 -21.67
N THR A 13 -18.73 -28.66 -21.71
CA THR A 13 -18.00 -29.25 -20.57
C THR A 13 -16.64 -28.56 -20.35
N VAL A 14 -15.91 -28.24 -21.40
CA VAL A 14 -14.64 -27.48 -21.28
C VAL A 14 -14.91 -26.10 -20.67
N THR A 15 -15.93 -25.37 -21.14
CA THR A 15 -16.27 -24.05 -20.57
C THR A 15 -16.71 -24.14 -19.12
N ALA A 16 -17.45 -25.18 -18.73
CA ALA A 16 -17.87 -25.38 -17.35
C ALA A 16 -16.69 -25.69 -16.41
N LEU A 17 -15.76 -26.53 -16.85
CA LEU A 17 -14.55 -26.89 -16.09
C LEU A 17 -13.61 -25.68 -15.91
N SER A 18 -13.40 -24.87 -16.96
CA SER A 18 -12.60 -23.64 -16.87
C SER A 18 -13.22 -22.59 -15.95
N ALA A 19 -14.55 -22.43 -15.97
CA ALA A 19 -15.26 -21.50 -15.08
C ALA A 19 -15.11 -21.88 -13.60
N CYS A 20 -15.14 -23.18 -13.27
CA CYS A 20 -14.92 -23.65 -11.90
C CYS A 20 -13.50 -23.38 -11.39
N SER A 21 -12.48 -23.48 -12.26
CA SER A 21 -11.09 -23.18 -11.88
C SER A 21 -10.90 -21.70 -11.54
N SER A 22 -11.43 -20.81 -12.37
CA SER A 22 -11.36 -19.36 -12.16
C SER A 22 -12.09 -18.92 -10.89
N ALA A 23 -13.26 -19.50 -10.60
CA ALA A 23 -14.02 -19.20 -9.40
C ALA A 23 -13.27 -19.59 -8.11
N ARG A 24 -12.52 -20.69 -8.15
CA ARG A 24 -11.68 -21.15 -7.04
C ARG A 24 -10.56 -20.15 -6.75
N GLU A 25 -9.82 -19.73 -7.77
CA GLU A 25 -8.72 -18.77 -7.64
C GLU A 25 -9.19 -17.43 -7.06
N GLN A 26 -10.31 -16.90 -7.55
CA GLN A 26 -10.92 -15.68 -7.02
C GLN A 26 -11.35 -15.84 -5.55
N GLN A 27 -11.89 -17.00 -5.17
CA GLN A 27 -12.26 -17.28 -3.79
C GLN A 27 -11.04 -17.37 -2.86
N ASP A 28 -9.96 -17.97 -3.32
CA ASP A 28 -8.71 -18.08 -2.57
C ASP A 28 -8.06 -16.71 -2.36
N GLU A 29 -8.03 -15.85 -3.39
CA GLU A 29 -7.58 -14.45 -3.27
C GLU A 29 -8.44 -13.66 -2.27
N ALA A 30 -9.76 -13.77 -2.35
CA ALA A 30 -10.66 -13.11 -1.40
C ALA A 30 -10.42 -13.57 0.04
N MET A 31 -10.14 -14.87 0.24
CA MET A 31 -9.79 -15.40 1.56
C MET A 31 -8.46 -14.83 2.06
N LEU A 32 -7.46 -14.67 1.19
CA LEU A 32 -6.19 -14.02 1.54
C LEU A 32 -6.40 -12.55 1.92
N GLN A 33 -7.20 -11.80 1.16
CA GLN A 33 -7.50 -10.40 1.49
C GLN A 33 -8.25 -10.27 2.83
N ASN A 34 -9.12 -11.22 3.18
CA ASN A 34 -9.79 -11.24 4.48
C ASN A 34 -8.81 -11.34 5.66
N GLN A 35 -7.64 -11.98 5.49
CA GLN A 35 -6.64 -12.09 6.56
C GLN A 35 -6.03 -10.73 6.92
N ALA A 36 -5.98 -9.78 5.97
CA ALA A 36 -5.47 -8.44 6.20
C ALA A 36 -6.51 -7.50 6.85
N ALA A 37 -7.80 -7.89 6.91
CA ALA A 37 -8.91 -7.01 7.27
C ALA A 37 -8.71 -6.35 8.65
N LEU A 38 -8.34 -7.11 9.67
CA LEU A 38 -8.13 -6.58 11.02
C LEU A 38 -6.97 -5.57 11.06
N GLY A 39 -5.90 -5.84 10.33
CA GLY A 39 -4.76 -4.92 10.22
C GLY A 39 -5.13 -3.61 9.53
N ILE A 40 -5.88 -3.68 8.43
CA ILE A 40 -6.37 -2.52 7.69
C ILE A 40 -7.29 -1.68 8.60
N VAL A 41 -8.24 -2.31 9.30
CA VAL A 41 -9.14 -1.61 10.22
C VAL A 41 -8.36 -0.96 11.36
N TRP A 42 -7.38 -1.66 11.94
CA TRP A 42 -6.53 -1.07 12.98
C TRP A 42 -5.77 0.15 12.47
N MET A 43 -5.14 0.10 11.29
CA MET A 43 -4.45 1.26 10.71
C MET A 43 -5.40 2.43 10.42
N GLN A 44 -6.59 2.15 9.91
CA GLN A 44 -7.55 3.18 9.51
C GLN A 44 -8.30 3.82 10.67
N GLN A 45 -8.60 3.05 11.73
CA GLN A 45 -9.58 3.46 12.76
C GLN A 45 -8.98 3.61 14.16
N SER A 46 -7.86 2.95 14.46
CA SER A 46 -7.33 2.94 15.82
C SER A 46 -6.67 4.25 16.19
N GLY A 47 -6.83 4.68 17.45
CA GLY A 47 -6.05 5.77 18.02
C GLY A 47 -4.59 5.35 18.23
N GLU A 48 -4.36 4.06 18.43
CA GLU A 48 -3.07 3.43 18.66
C GLU A 48 -2.13 3.58 17.46
N TYR A 49 -2.61 3.31 16.24
CA TYR A 49 -1.82 3.57 15.02
C TYR A 49 -1.44 5.05 14.92
N GLN A 50 -2.38 5.96 15.18
CA GLN A 50 -2.11 7.39 15.15
C GLN A 50 -1.08 7.80 16.21
N ALA A 51 -1.17 7.23 17.42
CA ALA A 51 -0.22 7.47 18.49
C ALA A 51 1.18 6.96 18.14
N LEU A 52 1.28 5.75 17.57
CA LEU A 52 2.55 5.16 17.14
C LEU A 52 3.21 5.97 16.01
N ALA A 53 2.45 6.38 14.99
CA ALA A 53 2.98 7.21 13.91
C ALA A 53 3.51 8.56 14.43
N ARG A 54 2.75 9.23 15.31
CA ARG A 54 3.20 10.47 15.96
C ARG A 54 4.42 10.25 16.84
N GLN A 55 4.47 9.15 17.60
CA GLN A 55 5.62 8.79 18.42
C GLN A 55 6.88 8.63 17.57
N ALA A 56 6.78 7.90 16.45
CA ALA A 56 7.89 7.73 15.53
C ALA A 56 8.43 9.07 15.01
N PHE A 57 7.55 9.99 14.58
CA PHE A 57 7.95 11.31 14.12
C PHE A 57 8.52 12.20 15.23
N ASN A 58 8.00 12.10 16.47
CA ASN A 58 8.54 12.83 17.61
C ASN A 58 9.96 12.36 17.94
N VAL A 59 10.20 11.04 17.95
CA VAL A 59 11.53 10.46 18.15
C VAL A 59 12.46 10.84 16.98
N ALA A 60 11.98 10.80 15.74
CA ALA A 60 12.76 11.20 14.57
C ALA A 60 13.16 12.68 14.64
N LYS A 61 12.27 13.56 15.08
CA LYS A 61 12.59 14.96 15.32
C LYS A 61 13.65 15.12 16.40
N PHE A 62 13.50 14.46 17.54
CA PHE A 62 14.48 14.49 18.62
C PHE A 62 15.86 14.01 18.15
N ALA A 63 15.90 12.86 17.48
CA ALA A 63 17.14 12.30 16.92
C ALA A 63 17.76 13.23 15.87
N PHE A 64 16.94 13.84 15.03
CA PHE A 64 17.39 14.86 14.09
C PHE A 64 18.03 16.01 14.86
N ASP A 65 17.33 16.68 15.78
CA ASP A 65 17.80 17.86 16.50
C ASP A 65 19.14 17.62 17.22
N GLN A 66 19.32 16.44 17.82
CA GLN A 66 20.55 16.07 18.51
C GLN A 66 21.73 15.81 17.57
N ARG A 67 21.49 15.52 16.30
CA ARG A 67 22.55 15.18 15.35
C ARG A 67 23.22 16.45 14.81
N LYS A 68 24.55 16.54 15.02
CA LYS A 68 25.39 17.57 14.40
C LYS A 68 25.73 17.19 12.97
N ALA A 69 25.77 18.18 12.08
CA ALA A 69 26.27 17.98 10.73
C ALA A 69 27.78 17.77 10.77
N THR A 70 28.30 16.90 9.90
CA THR A 70 29.75 16.86 9.61
C THR A 70 30.19 18.22 9.07
N LYS A 71 31.37 18.71 9.49
CA LYS A 71 31.92 20.00 9.02
C LYS A 71 31.88 20.09 7.49
N GLY A 72 31.28 21.17 6.97
CA GLY A 72 31.12 21.39 5.53
C GLY A 72 30.03 20.57 4.84
N LYS A 73 29.19 19.83 5.58
CA LYS A 73 28.05 19.07 5.04
C LYS A 73 26.72 19.56 5.64
N LYS A 74 25.62 19.36 4.91
CA LYS A 74 24.26 19.59 5.41
C LYS A 74 23.73 18.32 6.08
N LYS A 75 22.86 18.46 7.08
CA LYS A 75 22.09 17.32 7.60
C LYS A 75 21.17 16.79 6.52
N ALA A 76 21.06 15.47 6.45
CA ALA A 76 20.15 14.80 5.55
C ALA A 76 19.28 13.80 6.29
N VAL A 77 18.06 13.61 5.80
CA VAL A 77 17.12 12.57 6.23
C VAL A 77 16.69 11.80 4.99
N VAL A 78 16.79 10.48 5.05
CA VAL A 78 16.22 9.57 4.05
C VAL A 78 14.91 9.07 4.65
N ILE A 79 13.84 9.14 3.89
CA ILE A 79 12.52 8.73 4.34
C ILE A 79 11.79 8.02 3.20
N ASP A 80 11.14 6.92 3.53
CA ASP A 80 10.24 6.23 2.62
C ASP A 80 8.96 7.05 2.40
N LEU A 81 8.20 6.72 1.35
CA LEU A 81 6.94 7.38 1.04
C LEU A 81 5.76 6.56 1.49
N ASP A 82 5.58 5.36 0.93
CA ASP A 82 4.39 4.56 1.15
C ASP A 82 4.35 4.05 2.59
N GLU A 83 3.20 4.19 3.24
CA GLU A 83 2.92 3.89 4.65
C GLU A 83 3.83 4.60 5.68
N THR A 84 4.73 5.50 5.24
CA THR A 84 5.62 6.30 6.08
C THR A 84 5.25 7.78 6.04
N MET A 85 5.18 8.36 4.84
CA MET A 85 4.72 9.73 4.62
C MET A 85 3.32 9.73 4.03
N LEU A 86 3.04 8.87 3.05
CA LEU A 86 1.74 8.76 2.39
C LEU A 86 0.95 7.60 2.99
N ASP A 87 -0.34 7.82 3.22
CA ASP A 87 -1.26 6.78 3.67
C ASP A 87 -2.01 6.23 2.46
N ASN A 88 -1.68 5.00 2.05
CA ASN A 88 -2.36 4.29 0.98
C ASN A 88 -3.33 3.21 1.51
N SER A 89 -3.69 3.24 2.79
CA SER A 89 -4.66 2.31 3.35
C SER A 89 -6.02 2.27 2.62
N PRO A 90 -6.52 3.32 1.92
CA PRO A 90 -7.71 3.19 1.09
C PRO A 90 -7.53 2.24 -0.11
N TYR A 91 -6.31 2.11 -0.64
CA TYR A 91 -6.00 1.11 -1.66
C TYR A 91 -6.08 -0.32 -1.11
N ALA A 92 -5.55 -0.55 0.09
CA ALA A 92 -5.71 -1.83 0.79
C ALA A 92 -7.19 -2.14 1.10
N GLY A 93 -7.97 -1.13 1.51
CA GLY A 93 -9.41 -1.28 1.72
C GLY A 93 -10.18 -1.64 0.43
N ARG A 94 -9.74 -1.11 -0.73
CA ARG A 94 -10.31 -1.48 -2.03
C ARG A 94 -9.98 -2.93 -2.41
N GLN A 95 -8.74 -3.36 -2.21
CA GLN A 95 -8.31 -4.75 -2.43
C GLN A 95 -9.14 -5.72 -1.59
N PHE A 96 -9.31 -5.42 -0.30
CA PHE A 96 -10.19 -6.17 0.60
C PHE A 96 -11.63 -6.23 0.08
N LYS A 97 -12.24 -5.08 -0.23
CA LYS A 97 -13.63 -5.03 -0.69
C LYS A 97 -13.88 -5.82 -1.98
N ASN A 98 -12.88 -5.86 -2.87
CA ASN A 98 -13.00 -6.50 -4.17
C ASN A 98 -12.44 -7.94 -4.20
N GLY A 99 -11.83 -8.41 -3.11
CA GLY A 99 -11.13 -9.71 -3.07
C GLY A 99 -9.97 -9.78 -4.07
N GLN A 100 -9.27 -8.68 -4.30
CA GLN A 100 -8.22 -8.56 -5.31
C GLN A 100 -6.84 -8.54 -4.65
N ALA A 101 -5.91 -9.32 -5.20
CA ALA A 101 -4.50 -9.19 -4.87
C ALA A 101 -3.89 -7.87 -5.37
N PHE A 102 -2.68 -7.57 -4.89
CA PHE A 102 -1.89 -6.46 -5.40
C PHE A 102 -1.54 -6.71 -6.88
N SER A 103 -1.66 -5.66 -7.71
CA SER A 103 -1.06 -5.63 -9.04
C SER A 103 -0.44 -4.25 -9.32
N GLY A 104 0.60 -4.22 -10.15
CA GLY A 104 1.20 -2.97 -10.62
C GLY A 104 0.19 -2.07 -11.33
N ASP A 105 -0.69 -2.64 -12.16
CA ASP A 105 -1.69 -1.89 -12.91
C ASP A 105 -2.72 -1.20 -12.01
N THR A 106 -3.21 -1.91 -10.99
CA THR A 106 -4.16 -1.32 -10.03
C THR A 106 -3.46 -0.30 -9.14
N TRP A 107 -2.18 -0.50 -8.84
CA TRP A 107 -1.37 0.46 -8.11
C TRP A 107 -1.12 1.74 -8.91
N THR A 108 -0.75 1.64 -10.19
CA THR A 108 -0.58 2.80 -11.07
C THR A 108 -1.87 3.62 -11.15
N LYS A 109 -3.02 2.96 -11.31
CA LYS A 109 -4.33 3.62 -11.28
C LYS A 109 -4.62 4.31 -9.94
N TRP A 110 -4.19 3.74 -8.82
CA TRP A 110 -4.30 4.36 -7.50
C TRP A 110 -3.43 5.62 -7.38
N VAL A 111 -2.16 5.53 -7.80
CA VAL A 111 -1.23 6.67 -7.81
C VAL A 111 -1.79 7.79 -8.68
N ASP A 112 -2.30 7.48 -9.87
CA ASP A 112 -2.89 8.44 -10.80
C ASP A 112 -4.18 9.09 -10.27
N ALA A 113 -4.92 8.37 -9.40
CA ALA A 113 -6.10 8.91 -8.74
C ALA A 113 -5.75 10.02 -7.73
N ARG A 114 -4.49 10.12 -7.26
CA ARG A 114 -3.99 11.16 -6.35
C ARG A 114 -4.79 11.28 -5.05
N GLN A 115 -5.15 10.13 -4.48
CA GLN A 115 -6.00 10.03 -3.28
C GLN A 115 -5.23 9.64 -2.00
N SER A 116 -3.91 9.50 -2.06
CA SER A 116 -3.11 9.16 -0.88
C SER A 116 -3.28 10.17 0.25
N GLY A 117 -3.55 9.65 1.44
CA GLY A 117 -3.63 10.44 2.66
C GLY A 117 -2.27 10.83 3.21
N ALA A 118 -2.27 11.48 4.36
CA ALA A 118 -1.06 11.84 5.10
C ALA A 118 -0.94 10.98 6.36
N VAL A 119 0.19 10.28 6.53
CA VAL A 119 0.47 9.55 7.78
C VAL A 119 0.47 10.52 8.97
N PRO A 120 -0.14 10.16 10.11
CA PRO A 120 -0.23 11.04 11.28
C PRO A 120 1.15 11.53 11.75
N GLY A 121 1.28 12.83 11.98
CA GLY A 121 2.53 13.46 12.44
C GLY A 121 3.50 13.86 11.33
N ARG A 122 3.31 13.42 10.08
CA ARG A 122 4.25 13.70 8.98
C ARG A 122 4.49 15.18 8.73
N TRP A 123 3.43 16.01 8.83
CA TRP A 123 3.49 17.42 8.45
C TRP A 123 4.38 18.22 9.41
N ASN A 124 4.34 17.89 10.70
CA ASN A 124 5.18 18.51 11.73
C ASN A 124 6.66 18.17 11.49
N PHE A 125 6.95 16.91 11.14
CA PHE A 125 8.30 16.50 10.83
C PHE A 125 8.81 17.12 9.52
N GLN A 126 8.01 17.09 8.46
CA GLN A 126 8.35 17.71 7.18
C GLN A 126 8.63 19.21 7.33
N THR A 127 7.81 19.92 8.11
CA THR A 127 8.02 21.33 8.43
C THR A 127 9.36 21.54 9.14
N THR A 128 9.69 20.68 10.12
CA THR A 128 10.99 20.72 10.80
C THR A 128 12.15 20.60 9.80
N LEU A 129 12.08 19.68 8.83
CA LEU A 129 13.12 19.52 7.82
C LEU A 129 13.28 20.77 6.94
N ILE A 130 12.16 21.38 6.53
CA ILE A 130 12.16 22.60 5.68
C ILE A 130 12.78 23.78 6.43
N VAL A 131 12.31 24.09 7.64
CA VAL A 131 12.78 25.28 8.39
C VAL A 131 14.24 25.16 8.82
N THR A 132 14.72 23.94 9.07
CA THR A 132 16.13 23.67 9.40
C THR A 132 17.02 23.55 8.17
N LYS A 133 16.48 23.72 6.96
CA LYS A 133 17.18 23.59 5.68
C LYS A 133 17.89 22.24 5.53
N ALA A 134 17.32 21.19 6.12
CA ALA A 134 17.77 19.83 5.95
C ALA A 134 17.60 19.38 4.49
N ARG A 135 18.45 18.48 4.02
CA ARG A 135 18.22 17.79 2.75
C ARG A 135 17.38 16.54 3.00
N SER A 136 16.15 16.51 2.50
CA SER A 136 15.33 15.30 2.50
C SER A 136 15.51 14.53 1.20
N PHE A 137 15.66 13.22 1.30
CA PHE A 137 15.61 12.29 0.17
C PHE A 137 14.40 11.38 0.36
N LEU A 138 13.50 11.41 -0.62
CA LEU A 138 12.37 10.51 -0.68
C LEU A 138 12.84 9.25 -1.41
N CYS A 139 12.86 8.13 -0.71
CA CYS A 139 13.31 6.86 -1.25
C CYS A 139 12.14 5.87 -1.17
N PRO A 140 11.13 6.00 -2.07
CA PRO A 140 10.02 5.07 -2.09
C PRO A 140 10.53 3.65 -2.32
N THR A 141 9.85 2.67 -1.72
CA THR A 141 10.00 1.28 -2.15
C THR A 141 9.55 1.15 -3.60
N VAL A 142 10.50 1.05 -4.52
CA VAL A 142 10.21 0.75 -5.92
C VAL A 142 9.97 -0.75 -6.02
N TRP A 143 8.70 -1.16 -6.02
CA TRP A 143 8.32 -2.52 -6.37
C TRP A 143 8.48 -2.67 -7.89
N THR A 144 9.70 -2.94 -8.36
CA THR A 144 9.86 -3.59 -9.67
C THR A 144 9.45 -5.05 -9.50
N ALA A 145 8.18 -5.34 -9.74
CA ALA A 145 7.74 -6.67 -10.13
C ALA A 145 7.98 -6.84 -11.64
#